data_AF-A0A848CSU5-F1
#
_entry.id   AF-A0A848CSU5-F1
#
_cell.length_a   1.000
_cell.length_b   1.000
_cell.length_c   1.000
_cell.angle_alpha   90.00
_cell.angle_beta   90.00
_cell.angle_gamma   90.00
#
_symmetry.space_group_name_H-M   'P 1'
#
loop_
_entity.id
_entity.type
_entity.pdbx_description
1 polymer ?
#
loop_
_entity_poly.entity_id
_entity_poly.type
_entity_poly.pdbx_seq_one_letter_code
_entity_poly.pdbx_strand_id
1 'polypeptide(L)'
;MANVEKMIAETFLEMAQGLESGSYGKRPKIALTGMGSEHGEENAMEAALMAAKDGVDVYYIGSLEAEGVTTVKVADDEEGHKKMEEMLANGEVDGAVTMHFPFPIGVSTVGRVVTPAKGREMFVANTTGTSSADRIEGMIKNTIYGII
;
A
#
# COMPACT_ATOMS: atom_id res chain seq x y z
N MET A 1 6.54 30.61 -8.39
CA MET A 1 5.29 30.74 -9.17
C MET A 1 4.72 29.37 -9.53
N ALA A 2 5.51 28.46 -10.12
CA ALA A 2 5.08 27.09 -10.47
C ALA A 2 4.38 26.26 -9.37
N ASN A 3 4.77 26.44 -8.10
CA ASN A 3 4.19 25.64 -7.00
C ASN A 3 2.76 26.05 -6.62
N VAL A 4 2.42 27.34 -6.77
CA VAL A 4 1.08 27.85 -6.49
C VAL A 4 0.13 27.45 -7.61
N GLU A 5 0.58 27.54 -8.86
CA GLU A 5 -0.19 27.11 -10.04
C GLU A 5 -0.48 25.59 -9.99
N LYS A 6 0.51 24.78 -9.60
CA LYS A 6 0.34 23.33 -9.42
C LYS A 6 -0.68 23.01 -8.31
N MET A 7 -0.58 23.68 -7.17
CA MET A 7 -1.52 23.51 -6.07
C MET A 7 -2.95 23.91 -6.45
N ILE A 8 -3.11 25.00 -7.20
CA ILE A 8 -4.42 25.43 -7.72
C ILE A 8 -4.98 24.37 -8.69
N ALA A 9 -4.16 23.86 -9.61
CA ALA A 9 -4.57 22.83 -10.55
C ALA A 9 -5.01 21.53 -9.85
N GLU A 10 -4.23 21.07 -8.87
CA GLU A 10 -4.58 19.90 -8.03
C GLU A 10 -5.91 20.12 -7.31
N THR A 11 -6.13 21.31 -6.74
CA THR A 11 -7.39 21.64 -6.04
C THR A 11 -8.60 21.60 -6.98
N PHE A 12 -8.48 22.14 -8.20
CA PHE A 12 -9.57 22.09 -9.17
C PHE A 12 -9.85 20.67 -9.67
N LEU A 13 -8.82 19.85 -9.84
CA LEU A 13 -8.96 18.42 -10.17
C LEU A 13 -9.67 17.65 -9.05
N GLU A 14 -9.28 17.87 -7.80
CA GLU A 14 -9.94 17.27 -6.63
C GLU A 14 -11.43 17.68 -6.55
N MET A 15 -11.75 18.95 -6.83
CA MET A 15 -13.14 19.41 -6.89
C MET A 15 -13.93 18.73 -8.01
N ALA A 16 -13.35 18.58 -9.19
CA ALA A 16 -14.00 17.91 -10.33
C ALA A 16 -14.26 16.43 -10.02
N GLN A 17 -13.27 15.71 -9.50
CA GLN A 17 -13.42 14.33 -9.05
C GLN A 17 -14.45 14.18 -7.93
N GLY A 18 -14.48 15.12 -6.98
CA GLY A 18 -15.47 15.12 -5.90
C GLY A 18 -16.90 15.32 -6.41
N LEU A 19 -17.10 16.16 -7.43
CA LEU A 19 -18.39 16.34 -8.08
C LEU A 19 -18.84 15.11 -8.89
N GLU A 20 -17.90 14.41 -9.53
CA GLU A 20 -18.19 13.22 -10.34
C GLU A 20 -18.44 11.96 -9.49
N SER A 21 -17.62 11.75 -8.45
CA SER A 21 -17.62 10.52 -7.65
C SER A 21 -18.36 10.63 -6.31
N GLY A 22 -18.64 11.85 -5.83
CA GLY A 22 -19.18 12.10 -4.49
C GLY A 22 -18.16 11.90 -3.35
N SER A 23 -16.91 11.54 -3.66
CA SER A 23 -15.82 11.37 -2.69
C SER A 23 -14.87 12.56 -2.75
N TYR A 24 -14.68 13.23 -1.61
CA TYR A 24 -13.78 14.37 -1.48
C TYR A 24 -12.53 13.98 -0.71
N GLY A 25 -11.35 14.26 -1.29
CA GLY A 25 -10.05 13.99 -0.68
C GLY A 25 -9.09 13.30 -1.65
N LYS A 26 -7.80 13.31 -1.32
CA LYS A 26 -6.77 12.67 -2.12
C LYS A 26 -6.99 11.16 -2.17
N ARG A 27 -7.10 10.62 -3.38
CA ARG A 27 -7.12 9.17 -3.61
C ARG A 27 -5.72 8.60 -3.34
N PRO A 28 -5.55 7.65 -2.41
CA PRO A 28 -4.24 7.08 -2.14
C PRO A 28 -3.79 6.25 -3.36
N LYS A 29 -2.53 6.43 -3.77
CA LYS A 29 -1.91 5.65 -4.84
C LYS A 29 -1.26 4.42 -4.25
N ILE A 30 -1.79 3.24 -4.54
CA ILE A 30 -1.31 2.00 -3.92
C ILE A 30 -0.84 1.03 -4.99
N ALA A 31 0.41 0.58 -4.88
CA ALA A 31 0.92 -0.53 -5.68
C ALA A 31 0.41 -1.87 -5.14
N LEU A 32 0.04 -2.79 -6.02
CA LEU A 32 -0.31 -4.16 -5.68
C LEU A 32 0.45 -5.12 -6.60
N THR A 33 1.32 -5.96 -6.02
CA THR A 33 1.97 -7.03 -6.80
C THR A 33 1.03 -8.21 -6.96
N GLY A 34 0.76 -8.63 -8.19
CA GLY A 34 -0.11 -9.77 -8.49
C GLY A 34 0.61 -11.11 -8.55
N MET A 35 1.78 -11.14 -9.18
CA MET A 35 2.59 -12.36 -9.33
C MET A 35 3.06 -12.88 -7.97
N GLY A 36 3.08 -14.20 -7.80
CA GLY A 36 3.47 -14.85 -6.54
C GLY A 36 2.34 -14.97 -5.50
N SER A 37 1.13 -14.47 -5.79
CA SER A 37 -0.06 -14.67 -4.94
C SER A 37 -0.41 -16.16 -4.78
N GLU A 38 -0.61 -16.62 -3.54
CA GLU A 38 -1.04 -17.99 -3.24
C GLU A 38 -2.46 -18.31 -3.76
N HIS A 39 -3.24 -17.27 -4.06
CA HIS A 39 -4.58 -17.37 -4.64
C HIS A 39 -4.62 -17.06 -6.15
N GLY A 40 -3.46 -16.87 -6.77
CA GLY A 40 -3.34 -16.49 -8.19
C GLY A 40 -3.50 -14.99 -8.45
N GLU A 41 -3.14 -14.58 -9.66
CA GLU A 41 -3.20 -13.18 -10.10
C GLU A 41 -4.64 -12.70 -10.27
N GLU A 42 -5.57 -13.57 -10.65
CA GLU A 42 -6.97 -13.20 -10.86
C GLU A 42 -7.62 -12.68 -9.58
N ASN A 43 -7.30 -13.31 -8.44
CA ASN A 43 -7.77 -12.87 -7.12
C ASN A 43 -7.18 -11.51 -6.74
N ALA A 44 -5.90 -11.27 -7.04
CA ALA A 44 -5.26 -9.97 -6.79
C ALA A 44 -5.88 -8.87 -7.68
N MET A 45 -6.18 -9.17 -8.95
CA MET A 45 -6.84 -8.25 -9.86
C MET A 45 -8.28 -7.92 -9.41
N GLU A 46 -9.04 -8.90 -8.93
CA GLU A 46 -10.37 -8.66 -8.36
C GLU A 46 -10.30 -7.68 -7.18
N ALA A 47 -9.36 -7.89 -6.26
CA ALA A 47 -9.11 -6.98 -5.14
C ALA A 47 -8.70 -5.57 -5.62
N ALA A 48 -7.86 -5.47 -6.65
CA ALA A 48 -7.45 -4.21 -7.25
C ALA A 48 -8.66 -3.41 -7.78
N LEU A 49 -9.57 -4.10 -8.49
CA LEU A 49 -10.78 -3.49 -9.04
C LEU A 49 -11.77 -3.07 -7.95
N MET A 50 -11.88 -3.85 -6.87
CA MET A 50 -12.68 -3.49 -5.70
C MET A 50 -12.14 -2.23 -5.02
N ALA A 51 -10.82 -2.19 -4.75
CA ALA A 51 -10.18 -1.02 -4.15
C ALA A 51 -10.29 0.24 -5.04
N ALA A 52 -10.19 0.08 -6.36
CA ALA A 52 -10.36 1.18 -7.31
C ALA A 52 -11.74 1.83 -7.23
N LYS A 53 -12.80 1.01 -7.11
CA LYS A 53 -14.18 1.45 -6.90
C LYS A 53 -14.36 2.18 -5.57
N ASP A 54 -13.62 1.78 -4.54
CA ASP A 54 -13.69 2.35 -3.19
C ASP A 54 -12.81 3.60 -3.00
N GLY A 55 -12.21 4.12 -4.05
CA GLY A 55 -11.51 5.40 -3.99
C GLY A 55 -9.98 5.33 -4.00
N VAL A 56 -9.39 4.16 -4.24
CA VAL A 56 -7.93 3.97 -4.33
C VAL A 56 -7.46 4.08 -5.78
N ASP A 57 -6.31 4.71 -6.02
CA ASP A 57 -5.66 4.68 -7.33
C ASP A 57 -4.68 3.50 -7.35
N VAL A 58 -5.13 2.37 -7.89
CA VAL A 58 -4.36 1.13 -7.83
C VAL A 58 -3.39 1.01 -9.00
N TYR A 59 -2.12 0.77 -8.68
CA TYR A 59 -1.06 0.41 -9.62
C TYR A 59 -0.82 -1.10 -9.52
N TYR A 60 -1.41 -1.87 -10.44
CA TYR A 60 -1.27 -3.32 -10.47
C TYR A 60 0.03 -3.73 -11.15
N ILE A 61 0.93 -4.40 -10.43
CA ILE A 61 2.22 -4.88 -10.94
C ILE A 61 2.11 -6.38 -11.20
N GLY A 62 2.01 -6.80 -12.45
CA GLY A 62 1.81 -8.20 -12.81
C GLY A 62 1.54 -8.43 -14.30
N SER A 63 1.00 -9.61 -14.66
CA SER A 63 0.74 -9.98 -16.06
C SER A 63 -0.66 -9.65 -16.55
N LEU A 64 -1.63 -9.44 -15.65
CA LEU A 64 -3.02 -9.13 -16.00
C LEU A 64 -3.25 -7.63 -16.29
N GLU A 65 -4.30 -7.32 -17.03
CA GLU A 65 -4.76 -5.96 -17.34
C GLU A 65 -6.27 -5.88 -17.17
N ALA A 66 -6.75 -4.79 -16.60
CA ALA A 66 -8.17 -4.50 -16.49
C ALA A 66 -8.43 -2.99 -16.52
N GLU A 67 -9.62 -2.61 -16.98
CA GLU A 67 -10.06 -1.22 -16.95
C GLU A 67 -10.29 -0.75 -15.49
N GLY A 68 -9.87 0.47 -15.17
CA GLY A 68 -10.00 1.04 -13.82
C GLY A 68 -8.78 0.86 -12.91
N VAL A 69 -7.75 0.14 -13.35
CA VAL A 69 -6.45 0.02 -12.66
C VAL A 69 -5.32 0.39 -13.61
N THR A 70 -4.23 0.93 -13.08
CA THR A 70 -3.02 1.18 -13.89
C THR A 70 -2.12 -0.04 -13.83
N THR A 71 -1.97 -0.77 -14.93
CA THR A 71 -1.08 -1.93 -14.96
C THR A 71 0.37 -1.53 -15.27
N VAL A 72 1.30 -2.08 -14.50
CA VAL A 72 2.73 -2.11 -14.76
C VAL A 72 3.12 -3.56 -15.02
N LYS A 73 3.45 -3.88 -16.28
CA LYS A 73 3.83 -5.26 -16.66
C LYS A 73 5.21 -5.62 -16.15
N VAL A 74 5.33 -6.83 -15.61
CA VAL A 74 6.59 -7.46 -15.19
C VAL A 74 6.58 -8.93 -15.62
N ALA A 75 7.77 -9.53 -15.76
CA ALA A 75 7.93 -10.91 -16.22
C ALA A 75 7.76 -11.94 -15.09
N ASP A 76 8.14 -11.58 -13.87
CA ASP A 76 8.12 -12.45 -12.68
C ASP A 76 7.93 -11.64 -11.38
N ASP A 77 7.82 -12.36 -10.26
CA ASP A 77 7.62 -11.80 -8.92
C ASP A 77 8.83 -10.98 -8.43
N GLU A 78 10.05 -11.40 -8.76
CA GLU A 78 11.27 -10.66 -8.40
C GLU A 78 11.33 -9.29 -9.10
N GLU A 79 11.02 -9.23 -10.40
CA GLU A 79 10.89 -7.98 -11.13
C GLU A 79 9.74 -7.14 -10.58
N GLY A 80 8.63 -7.77 -10.20
CA GLY A 80 7.51 -7.13 -9.51
C GLY A 80 7.92 -6.41 -8.23
N HIS A 81 8.70 -7.07 -7.37
CA HIS A 81 9.23 -6.48 -6.13
C HIS A 81 10.17 -5.31 -6.40
N LYS A 82 11.12 -5.45 -7.35
CA LYS A 82 12.03 -4.36 -7.73
C LYS A 82 11.27 -3.14 -8.25
N LYS A 83 10.26 -3.38 -9.07
CA LYS A 83 9.46 -2.28 -9.64
C LYS A 83 8.64 -1.57 -8.56
N MET A 84 8.06 -2.32 -7.64
CA MET A 84 7.38 -1.78 -6.47
C MET A 84 8.31 -0.90 -5.62
N GLU A 85 9.52 -1.35 -5.32
CA GLU A 85 10.52 -0.58 -4.56
C GLU A 85 10.91 0.73 -5.28
N GLU A 86 11.11 0.68 -6.60
CA GLU A 86 11.41 1.87 -7.41
C GLU A 86 10.28 2.90 -7.33
N MET A 87 9.04 2.47 -7.50
CA MET A 87 7.87 3.36 -7.46
C MET A 87 7.69 4.00 -6.07
N LEU A 88 7.93 3.24 -5.00
CA LEU A 88 7.91 3.76 -3.63
C LEU A 88 9.04 4.78 -3.41
N ALA A 89 10.27 4.47 -3.83
CA ALA A 89 11.42 5.36 -3.68
C ALA A 89 11.25 6.68 -4.45
N ASN A 90 10.60 6.63 -5.61
CA ASN A 90 10.32 7.81 -6.44
C ASN A 90 9.09 8.60 -5.96
N GLY A 91 8.32 8.09 -4.99
CA GLY A 91 7.07 8.70 -4.54
C GLY A 91 5.96 8.67 -5.62
N GLU A 92 6.03 7.70 -6.54
CA GLU A 92 4.99 7.48 -7.55
C GLU A 92 3.73 6.89 -6.91
N VAL A 93 3.90 6.09 -5.86
CA VAL A 93 2.85 5.50 -5.03
C VAL A 93 3.08 5.82 -3.56
N ASP A 94 1.99 5.94 -2.80
CA ASP A 94 1.98 6.27 -1.37
C ASP A 94 2.22 5.04 -0.48
N GLY A 95 2.01 3.84 -1.02
CA GLY A 95 2.19 2.57 -0.31
C GLY A 95 2.08 1.38 -1.25
N ALA A 96 2.35 0.19 -0.73
CA ALA A 96 2.27 -1.04 -1.49
C ALA A 96 1.68 -2.19 -0.67
N VAL A 97 0.99 -3.09 -1.38
CA VAL A 97 0.53 -4.38 -0.91
C VAL A 97 1.29 -5.44 -1.71
N THR A 98 2.01 -6.30 -1.02
CA THR A 98 2.87 -7.30 -1.67
C THR A 98 2.89 -8.61 -0.90
N MET A 99 3.12 -9.69 -1.64
CA MET A 99 3.23 -11.06 -1.14
C MET A 99 4.69 -11.48 -1.15
N HIS A 100 5.07 -12.37 -0.22
CA HIS A 100 6.41 -12.97 -0.14
C HIS A 100 7.61 -11.99 -0.19
N PHE A 101 7.40 -10.74 0.24
CA PHE A 101 8.44 -9.72 0.22
C PHE A 101 9.30 -9.79 1.50
N PRO A 102 10.63 -9.97 1.40
CA PRO A 102 11.50 -10.01 2.56
C PRO A 102 11.73 -8.62 3.12
N PHE A 103 11.62 -8.48 4.44
CA PHE A 103 11.90 -7.22 5.12
C PHE A 103 13.35 -7.15 5.60
N PRO A 104 14.03 -6.01 5.47
CA PRO A 104 15.36 -5.83 6.05
C PRO A 104 15.30 -5.79 7.58
N ILE A 105 16.43 -6.09 8.23
CA ILE A 105 16.56 -5.89 9.68
C ILE A 105 16.32 -4.42 10.00
N GLY A 106 15.50 -4.15 11.02
CA GLY A 106 15.00 -2.83 11.38
C GLY A 106 13.51 -2.66 11.10
N VAL A 107 12.91 -3.52 10.27
CA VAL A 107 11.49 -3.45 9.92
C VAL A 107 10.69 -4.46 10.72
N SER A 108 9.48 -4.05 11.11
CA SER A 108 8.47 -5.00 11.55
C SER A 108 7.04 -4.52 11.30
N THR A 109 6.13 -5.48 11.23
CA THR A 109 4.70 -5.31 10.95
C THR A 109 3.89 -5.06 12.22
N VAL A 110 2.98 -4.09 12.18
CA VAL A 110 2.00 -3.84 13.25
C VAL A 110 0.63 -4.31 12.77
N GLY A 111 -0.05 -5.11 13.58
CA GLY A 111 -1.40 -5.58 13.29
C GLY A 111 -2.45 -4.71 13.99
N ARG A 112 -3.48 -4.26 13.27
CA ARG A 112 -4.69 -3.69 13.88
C ARG A 112 -5.78 -4.75 13.93
N VAL A 113 -6.33 -4.99 15.11
CA VAL A 113 -7.42 -5.97 15.31
C VAL A 113 -8.59 -5.33 16.06
N VAL A 114 -9.78 -5.88 15.85
CA VAL A 114 -10.96 -5.56 16.66
C VAL A 114 -11.13 -6.67 17.70
N THR A 115 -11.07 -6.31 18.98
CA THR A 115 -11.13 -7.28 20.09
C THR A 115 -12.47 -8.01 20.11
N PRO A 116 -12.51 -9.36 20.05
CA PRO A 116 -13.77 -10.11 19.92
C PRO A 116 -14.78 -9.84 21.05
N ALA A 117 -14.30 -9.70 22.29
CA ALA A 117 -15.16 -9.54 23.45
C ALA A 117 -15.71 -8.12 23.64
N LYS A 118 -14.98 -7.09 23.16
CA LYS A 118 -15.30 -5.69 23.47
C LYS A 118 -15.62 -4.85 22.23
N GLY A 119 -15.38 -5.37 21.02
CA GLY A 119 -15.53 -4.61 19.78
C GLY A 119 -14.61 -3.40 19.70
N ARG A 120 -13.54 -3.35 20.51
CA ARG A 120 -12.61 -2.21 20.58
C ARG A 120 -11.38 -2.50 19.74
N GLU A 121 -10.91 -1.47 19.04
CA GLU A 121 -9.65 -1.52 18.33
C GLU A 121 -8.48 -1.76 19.30
N MET A 122 -7.52 -2.56 18.85
CA MET A 122 -6.27 -2.85 19.54
C MET A 122 -5.16 -3.00 18.50
N PHE A 123 -4.01 -2.42 18.78
CA PHE A 123 -2.80 -2.64 17.99
C PHE A 123 -1.96 -3.74 18.65
N VAL A 124 -1.53 -4.71 17.83
CA VAL A 124 -0.53 -5.71 18.20
C VAL A 124 0.80 -5.20 17.67
N ALA A 125 1.56 -4.59 18.58
CA ALA A 125 2.86 -4.01 18.28
C ALA A 125 3.89 -5.11 17.96
N ASN A 126 4.36 -5.12 16.70
CA ASN A 126 5.27 -6.07 16.10
C ASN A 126 4.77 -7.54 16.10
N THR A 127 4.51 -8.09 14.90
CA THR A 127 4.20 -9.52 14.70
C THR A 127 5.29 -10.24 13.90
N THR A 128 5.45 -9.88 12.62
CA THR A 128 6.43 -10.48 11.70
C THR A 128 7.51 -9.46 11.34
N GLY A 129 8.78 -9.86 11.48
CA GLY A 129 9.95 -9.04 11.15
C GLY A 129 11.05 -9.11 12.21
N THR A 130 12.18 -8.45 11.96
CA THR A 130 13.33 -8.40 12.88
C THR A 130 13.75 -6.95 13.09
N SER A 131 13.30 -6.31 14.17
CA SER A 131 13.57 -4.88 14.43
C SER A 131 15.01 -4.58 14.91
N SER A 132 15.70 -5.56 15.49
CA SER A 132 17.15 -5.52 15.75
C SER A 132 17.70 -6.94 15.90
N ALA A 133 18.99 -7.10 15.64
CA ALA A 133 19.75 -8.30 16.01
C ALA A 133 20.01 -8.37 17.53
N ASP A 134 19.99 -7.23 18.24
CA ASP A 134 20.02 -7.19 19.70
C ASP A 134 18.62 -7.33 20.27
N ARG A 135 18.47 -8.22 21.26
CA ARG A 135 17.19 -8.54 21.87
C ARG A 135 16.59 -7.35 22.63
N ILE A 136 17.39 -6.63 23.42
CA ILE A 136 16.89 -5.55 24.28
C ILE A 136 16.48 -4.37 23.40
N GLU A 137 17.35 -3.98 22.46
CA GLU A 137 17.05 -2.96 21.46
C GLU A 137 15.79 -3.31 20.66
N GLY A 138 15.68 -4.57 20.23
CA GLY A 138 14.50 -5.09 19.54
C GLY A 138 13.22 -4.87 20.34
N MET A 139 13.18 -5.26 21.62
CA MET A 139 11.98 -5.04 22.46
C MET A 139 11.60 -3.56 22.60
N ILE A 140 12.60 -2.68 22.75
CA ILE A 140 12.36 -1.23 22.86
C ILE A 140 11.80 -0.69 21.54
N LYS A 141 12.44 -1.00 20.41
CA LYS A 141 11.97 -0.59 19.08
C LYS A 141 10.55 -1.08 18.81
N ASN A 142 10.25 -2.33 19.13
CA ASN A 142 8.91 -2.92 18.95
C ASN A 142 7.84 -2.14 19.71
N THR A 143 8.15 -1.72 20.93
CA THR A 143 7.24 -0.91 21.76
C THR A 143 6.97 0.44 21.10
N ILE A 144 8.00 1.09 20.56
CA ILE A 144 7.88 2.42 19.93
C ILE A 144 7.15 2.32 18.58
N TYR A 145 7.48 1.35 17.74
CA TYR A 145 6.85 1.16 16.41
C TYR A 145 5.35 0.89 16.50
N GLY A 146 4.87 0.33 17.62
CA GLY A 146 3.44 0.10 17.85
C GLY A 146 2.62 1.33 18.25
N ILE A 147 3.26 2.50 18.42
CA ILE A 147 2.58 3.76 18.74
C ILE A 147 2.26 4.47 17.42
N ILE A 148 1.01 4.35 16.97
CA ILE A 148 0.47 4.91 15.71
C ILE A 148 -0.55 6.00 16.03
#